data_AF-A0A3M0CEB0-F1
#
_entry.id   AF-A0A3M0CEB0-F1
#
_cell.length_a   1.000
_cell.length_b   1.000
_cell.length_c   1.000
_cell.angle_alpha   90.00
_cell.angle_beta   90.00
_cell.angle_gamma   90.00
#
_symmetry.space_group_name_H-M   'P 1'
#
loop_
_entity.id
_entity.type
_entity.pdbx_description
1 polymer ?
#
loop_
_entity_poly.entity_id
_entity_poly.type
_entity_poly.pdbx_seq_one_letter_code
_entity_poly.pdbx_strand_id
1 'polypeptide(L)' 'MSIGPWQIALIGVLLILLFGRGKISGLMGDVGRGITAFKKGLKTADEETSVKLEEPAQDAKVKSAD' A
#
# COMPACT_ATOMS: atom_id res chain seq x y z
N MET A 1 -8.51 10.36 32.16
CA MET A 1 -8.95 9.13 31.47
C MET A 1 -8.64 9.28 29.99
N SER A 2 -7.43 8.92 29.57
CA SER A 2 -7.04 9.03 28.16
C SER A 2 -7.56 7.82 27.40
N ILE A 3 -8.26 8.07 26.29
CA ILE A 3 -8.57 7.05 25.29
C ILE A 3 -7.22 6.66 24.69
N GLY A 4 -6.65 5.58 25.22
CA GLY A 4 -5.40 5.02 24.76
C GLY A 4 -5.63 4.06 23.60
N PRO A 5 -4.54 3.62 22.95
CA PRO A 5 -4.60 2.60 21.92
C PRO A 5 -5.26 1.30 22.40
N TRP A 6 -5.26 1.05 23.72
CA TRP A 6 -5.90 -0.12 24.32
C TRP A 6 -7.43 -0.14 24.16
N GLN A 7 -8.09 1.01 24.22
CA GLN A 7 -9.54 1.12 24.04
C GLN A 7 -9.94 0.89 22.57
N ILE A 8 -9.13 1.39 21.63
CA ILE A 8 -9.36 1.19 20.19
C ILE A 8 -9.24 -0.29 19.82
N ALA A 9 -8.27 -1.00 20.39
CA ALA A 9 -8.14 -2.45 20.20
C ALA A 9 -9.37 -3.21 20.72
N LEU A 10 -9.89 -2.87 21.90
CA LEU A 10 -11.07 -3.49 22.48
C LEU A 10 -12.31 -3.31 21.59
N ILE A 11 -12.50 -2.10 21.06
CA ILE A 11 -13.60 -1.77 20.12
C ILE A 11 -13.43 -2.54 18.81
N GLY A 12 -12.20 -2.62 18.28
CA GLY A 12 -11.89 -3.38 17.06
C GLY A 12 -12.23 -4.87 17.19
N VAL A 13 -11.93 -5.49 18.34
CA VAL A 13 -12.29 -6.89 18.63
C VAL A 13 -13.80 -7.07 18.62
N LEU A 14 -14.56 -6.15 19.22
CA LEU A 14 -16.02 -6.20 19.25
C LEU A 14 -16.63 -6.11 17.84
N LEU A 15 -16.08 -5.23 17.00
CA LEU A 15 -16.49 -5.10 15.59
C LEU A 15 -16.18 -6.37 14.79
N ILE A 16 -14.99 -6.97 15.00
CA ILE A 16 -14.62 -8.23 14.35
C ILE A 16 -15.53 -9.38 14.78
N LEU A 17 -15.98 -9.42 16.04
CA LEU A 17 -16.89 -10.44 16.53
C LEU A 17 -18.31 -10.26 15.96
N LEU A 18 -18.79 -9.02 15.85
CA LEU A 18 -20.15 -8.71 15.39
C LEU A 18 -20.30 -8.88 13.86
N PHE A 19 -19.29 -8.48 13.10
CA PHE A 19 -19.29 -8.59 11.63
C PHE A 19 -18.67 -9.89 11.11
N GLY A 20 -17.90 -10.59 11.95
CA GLY A 20 -17.19 -11.82 11.61
C GLY A 20 -15.93 -11.58 10.76
N ARG A 21 -14.89 -12.38 11.02
CA ARG A 21 -13.59 -12.35 10.31
C ARG A 21 -13.70 -12.47 8.77
N GLY A 22 -14.72 -13.16 8.26
CA GLY A 22 -14.88 -13.39 6.82
C GLY A 22 -15.32 -12.16 6.02
N LYS A 23 -16.13 -11.27 6.61
CA LYS A 23 -16.64 -10.06 5.93
C LYS A 23 -15.59 -8.96 5.85
N ILE A 24 -14.73 -8.87 6.87
CA ILE A 24 -13.71 -7.81 6.99
C ILE A 24 -12.55 -8.07 6.02
N SER A 25 -12.17 -9.33 5.79
CA SER A 25 -11.00 -9.65 4.94
C SER A 25 -11.16 -9.20 3.48
N GLY A 26 -12.35 -9.33 2.90
CA GLY A 26 -12.61 -8.86 1.53
C GLY A 26 -12.60 -7.33 1.44
N LEU A 27 -13.30 -6.67 2.36
CA LEU A 27 -13.39 -5.21 2.42
C LEU A 27 -12.04 -4.55 2.70
N MET A 28 -11.23 -5.13 3.59
CA MET A 28 -9.88 -4.63 3.88
C MET A 28 -8.94 -4.79 2.69
N GLY A 29 -9.14 -5.81 1.85
CA GLY A 29 -8.38 -6.00 0.61
C GLY A 29 -8.67 -4.90 -0.41
N ASP A 30 -9.95 -4.58 -0.64
CA ASP A 30 -10.35 -3.51 -1.57
C ASP A 30 -9.95 -2.12 -1.07
N VAL A 31 -10.13 -1.87 0.23
CA VAL A 31 -9.67 -0.62 0.89
C VAL A 31 -8.15 -0.51 0.83
N GLY A 32 -7.42 -1.60 1.07
CA GLY A 32 -5.95 -1.65 1.00
C GLY A 32 -5.41 -1.36 -0.40
N ARG A 33 -6.07 -1.86 -1.46
CA ARG A 33 -5.73 -1.52 -2.84
C ARG A 33 -6.00 -0.04 -3.14
N GLY A 34 -7.13 0.51 -2.69
CA GLY A 34 -7.46 1.94 -2.85
C GLY A 34 -6.45 2.86 -2.16
N ILE A 35 -6.10 2.58 -0.91
CA ILE A 35 -5.10 3.35 -0.14
C ILE A 35 -3.71 3.20 -0.77
N THR A 36 -3.35 2.02 -1.28
CA THR A 36 -2.05 1.79 -1.95
C THR A 36 -1.96 2.57 -3.25
N ALA A 37 -3.01 2.57 -4.08
CA ALA A 37 -3.07 3.36 -5.31
C ALA A 37 -3.04 4.86 -5.01
N PHE A 38 -3.75 5.31 -3.97
CA PHE A 38 -3.72 6.70 -3.52
C PHE A 38 -2.32 7.12 -3.05
N LYS A 39 -1.67 6.30 -2.22
CA LYS A 39 -0.30 6.55 -1.76
C LYS A 39 0.70 6.56 -2.92
N LYS A 40 0.54 5.67 -3.90
CA LYS A 40 1.39 5.62 -5.10
C LYS A 40 1.20 6.87 -5.96
N GLY A 41 -0.05 7.31 -6.16
CA GLY A 41 -0.36 8.55 -6.87
C GLY A 41 0.20 9.81 -6.17
N LEU A 42 0.11 9.87 -4.84
CA LEU A 42 0.72 10.96 -4.06
C LEU A 42 2.25 10.95 -4.12
N LYS A 43 2.86 9.76 -4.05
CA LYS A 43 4.31 9.61 -4.22
C LYS A 43 4.77 10.01 -5.61
N THR A 44 4.05 9.64 -6.66
CA THR A 44 4.37 10.08 -8.02
C THR A 44 4.29 11.61 -8.15
N ALA A 45 3.31 12.27 -7.52
CA ALA A 45 3.24 13.74 -7.52
C ALA A 45 4.42 14.41 -6.79
N ASP A 46 4.93 13.78 -5.73
CA ASP A 46 6.11 14.26 -4.96
C ASP A 46 7.43 13.92 -5.68
N GLU A 47 7.48 12.76 -6.35
CA GLU A 47 8.65 12.19 -7.03
C GLU A 47 8.83 12.72 -8.47
N GLU A 48 7.78 13.24 -9.12
CA GLU A 48 7.89 14.02 -10.37
C GLU A 48 8.66 15.34 -10.19
N THR A 49 8.89 15.78 -8.95
CA THR A 49 9.83 16.88 -8.64
C THR A 49 11.29 16.38 -8.53
N SER A 50 11.53 15.06 -8.40
CA SER A 50 12.86 14.49 -8.06
C SER A 50 13.40 13.42 -9.01
N VAL A 51 12.65 12.90 -9.99
CA VAL A 51 13.13 11.81 -10.88
C VAL A 51 12.99 12.17 -12.36
N LYS A 52 13.95 12.97 -12.85
CA LYS A 52 14.37 12.98 -14.26
C LYS A 52 15.88 12.75 -14.38
N LEU A 53 16.43 11.92 -13.49
CA LEU A 53 17.83 11.48 -13.51
C LEU A 53 17.91 9.96 -13.35
N GLU A 54 17.21 9.20 -14.18
CA GLU A 54 17.59 7.81 -14.45
C GLU A 54 17.61 7.60 -15.97
N GLU A 55 18.84 7.50 -16.49
CA GLU A 55 19.20 7.15 -17.86
C GLU A 55 18.65 5.77 -18.25
N PRO A 56 18.21 5.59 -19.52
CA PRO A 56 17.91 4.27 -20.06
C PRO A 56 19.23 3.61 -20.48
N ALA A 57 19.75 2.69 -19.68
CA ALA A 57 20.95 1.94 -20.04
C ALA A 57 20.86 0.47 -19.62
N GLN A 58 19.84 -0.26 -20.09
CA GLN A 58 19.86 -1.74 -20.09
C GLN A 58 19.19 -2.31 -21.35
N ASP A 59 19.76 -1.99 -22.52
CA ASP A 59 19.64 -2.78 -23.74
C ASP A 59 21.05 -3.10 -24.26
N ALA A 60 21.61 -4.24 -23.82
CA ALA A 60 22.66 -4.97 -24.55
C ALA A 60 23.01 -6.29 -23.82
N LYS A 61 22.17 -7.31 -24.00
CA LYS A 61 22.59 -8.71 -23.85
C LYS A 61 22.38 -9.46 -25.16
N VAL A 62 23.36 -9.42 -26.04
CA VAL A 62 23.61 -10.42 -27.11
C VAL A 62 25.14 -10.47 -27.29
N LYS A 63 25.90 -11.15 -26.42
CA LYS A 63 26.33 -12.56 -26.51
C LYS A 63 26.45 -13.11 -27.95
N SER A 64 27.66 -13.62 -28.24
CA SER A 64 28.06 -14.54 -29.34
C SER A 64 28.28 -13.83 -30.69
N ALA A 65 29.54 -13.60 -31.07
CA ALA A 65 30.39 -14.52 -31.84
C ALA A 65 30.03 -14.49 -33.34
N ASP A 66 30.78 -13.70 -34.10
CA ASP A 66 31.39 -14.00 -35.41
C ASP A 66 32.40 -12.88 -35.73
#